data_AF-B4S6U7-F1
#
_entry.id   AF-B4S6U7-F1
#
_cell.length_a   1.000
_cell.length_b   1.000
_cell.length_c   1.000
_cell.angle_alpha   90.00
_cell.angle_beta   90.00
_cell.angle_gamma   90.00
#
_symmetry.space_group_name_H-M   'P 1'
#
loop_
_entity.id
_entity.type
_entity.pdbx_description
1 polymer ?
#
loop_
_entity_poly.entity_id
_entity_poly.type
_entity_poly.pdbx_seq_one_letter_code
_entity_poly.pdbx_strand_id
1 'polypeptide(L)'
;MLYLSRYIIRTKQDYYRLLQDVRDTGAWEEWILYILTGIEQTSRQTIRIVQDIQQALMTYKHQIRNDFRFYSQDLINNLFFHPYTKIDFVMRDLKVSRLTATKYLDALAEGDRFLKKAKIGRSNYYINIALFNILAKEETE
;
A
#
# COMPACT_ATOMS: atom_id res chain seq x y z
N MET A 1 5.71 -0.25 -9.76
CA MET A 1 4.60 0.58 -10.27
C MET A 1 5.09 2.01 -10.30
N LEU A 2 4.87 2.76 -11.39
CA LEU A 2 5.26 4.17 -11.48
C LEU A 2 3.99 4.98 -11.79
N TYR A 3 3.62 5.88 -10.88
CA TYR A 3 2.36 6.64 -10.97
C TYR A 3 2.57 8.02 -11.59
N LEU A 4 3.08 8.08 -12.82
CA LEU A 4 3.30 9.35 -13.54
C LEU A 4 2.02 10.18 -13.72
N SER A 5 0.87 9.51 -13.85
CA SER A 5 -0.45 10.15 -13.92
C SER A 5 -0.70 11.09 -12.73
N ARG A 6 -0.19 10.77 -11.54
CA ARG A 6 -0.32 11.61 -10.34
C ARG A 6 0.36 12.95 -10.51
N TYR A 7 1.59 12.96 -11.02
CA TYR A 7 2.31 14.20 -11.33
C TYR A 7 1.49 15.03 -12.32
N ILE A 8 1.07 14.43 -13.43
CA ILE A 8 0.28 15.10 -14.46
C ILE A 8 -1.03 15.68 -13.91
N ILE A 9 -1.75 14.96 -13.05
CA ILE A 9 -3.01 15.44 -12.46
C ILE A 9 -2.78 16.65 -11.54
N ARG A 10 -1.67 16.67 -10.79
CA ARG A 10 -1.32 17.79 -9.89
C ARG A 10 -0.89 19.03 -10.65
N THR A 11 -0.12 18.84 -11.72
CA THR A 11 0.37 19.90 -12.59
C THR A 11 -0.44 19.97 -13.90
N LYS A 12 -1.76 19.70 -13.82
CA LYS A 12 -2.64 19.55 -15.00
C LYS A 12 -2.66 20.79 -15.88
N GLN A 13 -2.56 21.98 -15.28
CA GLN A 13 -2.48 23.23 -16.03
C GLN A 13 -1.19 23.30 -16.86
N ASP A 14 -0.04 22.99 -16.25
CA ASP A 14 1.25 22.95 -16.96
C ASP A 14 1.28 21.87 -18.05
N TYR A 15 0.69 20.70 -17.78
CA TYR A 15 0.55 19.65 -18.78
C TYR A 15 -0.14 20.16 -20.05
N TYR A 16 -1.30 20.82 -19.92
CA TYR A 16 -2.00 21.31 -21.11
C TYR A 16 -1.29 22.50 -21.76
N ARG A 17 -0.72 23.40 -20.96
CA ARG A 17 0.05 24.54 -21.47
C ARG A 17 1.23 24.07 -22.32
N LEU A 18 2.10 23.22 -21.77
CA LEU A 18 3.28 22.73 -22.48
C LEU A 18 2.91 21.88 -23.71
N LEU A 19 1.82 21.10 -23.65
CA LEU A 19 1.34 20.36 -24.82
C LEU A 19 0.83 21.29 -25.93
N GLN A 20 0.21 22.40 -25.56
CA GLN A 20 -0.21 23.43 -26.51
C GLN A 20 1.00 24.16 -27.11
N ASP A 21 2.01 24.49 -26.29
CA ASP A 21 3.23 25.15 -26.75
C ASP A 21 3.99 24.27 -27.78
N VAL A 22 4.00 22.95 -27.60
CA VAL A 22 4.52 22.00 -28.60
C VAL A 22 3.76 22.09 -29.92
N ARG A 23 2.43 22.21 -29.88
CA ARG A 23 1.60 22.31 -31.09
C ARG A 23 1.80 23.64 -31.82
N ASP A 24 1.85 24.73 -31.07
CA ASP A 24 1.81 26.07 -31.62
C ASP A 24 3.21 26.57 -32.03
N THR A 25 4.25 26.16 -31.30
CA THR A 25 5.63 26.68 -31.47
C THR A 25 6.70 25.60 -31.63
N GLY A 26 6.36 24.32 -31.46
CA GLY A 26 7.34 23.23 -31.55
C GLY A 26 8.25 23.12 -30.32
N ALA A 27 7.84 23.64 -29.16
CA ALA A 27 8.60 23.66 -27.90
C ALA A 27 8.77 22.27 -27.23
N TRP A 28 9.37 21.31 -27.93
CA TRP A 28 9.54 19.92 -27.47
C TRP A 28 10.46 19.78 -26.25
N GLU A 29 11.47 20.64 -26.12
CA GLU A 29 12.44 20.55 -25.02
C GLU A 29 11.77 20.73 -23.65
N GLU A 30 10.96 21.78 -23.49
CA GLU A 30 10.26 22.05 -22.23
C GLU A 30 9.27 20.93 -21.87
N TRP A 31 8.58 20.39 -22.88
CA TRP A 31 7.68 19.25 -22.69
C TRP A 31 8.42 18.00 -22.21
N ILE A 32 9.58 17.69 -22.81
CA ILE A 32 10.39 16.53 -22.41
C ILE A 32 10.92 16.73 -20.98
N LEU A 33 11.43 17.92 -20.66
CA LEU A 33 11.93 18.24 -19.31
C LEU A 33 10.83 18.11 -18.24
N TYR A 34 9.60 18.53 -18.56
CA TYR A 34 8.45 18.34 -17.70
C TYR A 34 8.15 16.85 -17.44
N ILE A 35 8.15 16.01 -18.48
CA ILE A 35 7.93 14.57 -18.32
C ILE A 35 9.06 13.91 -17.52
N LEU A 36 10.33 14.26 -17.80
CA LEU A 36 11.48 13.75 -17.06
C LEU A 36 11.42 14.11 -15.56
N THR A 37 11.00 15.34 -15.26
CA THR A 37 10.76 15.80 -13.88
C THR A 37 9.68 14.96 -13.20
N GLY A 38 8.57 14.71 -13.90
CA GLY A 38 7.50 13.84 -13.40
C GLY A 38 7.97 12.41 -13.13
N ILE A 39 8.79 11.84 -14.02
CA ILE A 39 9.38 10.51 -13.84
C ILE A 39 10.32 10.49 -12.64
N GLU A 40 11.21 11.47 -12.50
CA GLU A 40 12.15 11.53 -11.38
C GLU A 40 11.39 11.57 -10.04
N GLN A 41 10.43 12.50 -9.91
CA GLN A 41 9.69 12.69 -8.67
C GLN A 41 8.89 11.44 -8.29
N THR A 42 8.15 10.88 -9.24
CA THR A 42 7.32 9.70 -8.99
C THR A 42 8.14 8.44 -8.74
N SER A 43 9.32 8.30 -9.36
CA SER A 43 10.28 7.22 -9.07
C SER A 43 10.81 7.33 -7.65
N ARG A 44 11.28 8.52 -7.24
CA ARG A 44 11.78 8.75 -5.87
C ARG A 44 10.71 8.47 -4.82
N GLN A 45 9.48 8.87 -5.08
CA GLN A 45 8.35 8.58 -4.19
C GLN A 45 8.07 7.08 -4.11
N THR A 46 8.00 6.38 -5.25
CA THR A 46 7.77 4.93 -5.30
C THR A 46 8.84 4.19 -4.49
N ILE A 47 10.11 4.58 -4.61
CA ILE A 47 11.20 3.99 -3.84
C ILE A 47 10.96 4.13 -2.33
N ARG A 48 10.57 5.32 -1.85
CA ARG A 48 10.27 5.54 -0.43
C ARG A 48 9.13 4.65 0.05
N ILE A 49 8.04 4.55 -0.71
CA ILE A 49 6.90 3.69 -0.36
C ILE A 49 7.33 2.22 -0.23
N VAL A 50 8.12 1.72 -1.18
CA VAL A 50 8.63 0.34 -1.13
C VAL A 50 9.50 0.13 0.10
N GLN A 51 10.37 1.08 0.45
CA GLN A 51 11.19 1.04 1.65
C GLN A 51 10.34 1.03 2.93
N ASP A 52 9.31 1.88 3.00
CA ASP A 52 8.39 1.95 4.14
C ASP A 52 7.62 0.64 4.32
N ILE A 53 7.14 0.03 3.23
CA ILE A 53 6.48 -1.27 3.26
C ILE A 53 7.44 -2.36 3.75
N GLN A 54 8.69 -2.37 3.25
CA GLN A 54 9.70 -3.33 3.70
C GLN A 54 9.99 -3.19 5.21
N GLN A 55 10.12 -1.96 5.69
CA GLN A 55 10.36 -1.68 7.10
C GLN A 55 9.16 -2.10 7.97
N ALA A 56 7.94 -1.83 7.53
CA ALA A 56 6.71 -2.27 8.20
C ALA A 56 6.62 -3.80 8.25
N LEU A 57 6.94 -4.49 7.15
CA LEU A 57 6.96 -5.95 7.09
C LEU A 57 7.95 -6.55 8.08
N MET A 58 9.18 -6.03 8.13
CA MET A 58 10.19 -6.50 9.08
C MET A 58 9.74 -6.26 10.52
N THR A 59 9.17 -5.09 10.81
CA THR A 59 8.65 -4.75 12.14
C THR A 59 7.55 -5.72 12.57
N TYR A 60 6.57 -5.97 11.70
CA TYR A 60 5.49 -6.93 11.96
C TYR A 60 6.04 -8.34 12.14
N LYS A 61 6.97 -8.77 11.28
CA LYS A 61 7.61 -10.08 11.39
C LYS A 61 8.27 -10.27 12.75
N HIS A 62 9.05 -9.31 13.22
CA HIS A 62 9.73 -9.40 14.51
C HIS A 62 8.75 -9.39 15.69
N GLN A 63 7.82 -8.43 15.71
CA GLN A 63 6.89 -8.29 16.82
C GLN A 63 5.92 -9.48 16.89
N ILE A 64 5.34 -9.90 15.76
CA ILE A 64 4.40 -11.02 15.73
C ILE A 64 5.10 -12.33 16.13
N ARG A 65 6.34 -12.55 15.68
CA ARG A 65 7.13 -13.73 16.05
C ARG A 65 7.43 -13.79 17.55
N ASN A 66 7.67 -12.65 18.19
CA ASN A 66 7.96 -12.59 19.62
C ASN A 66 6.70 -12.75 20.47
N ASP A 67 5.59 -12.16 20.04
CA ASP A 67 4.39 -12.03 20.86
C ASP A 67 3.38 -13.17 20.65
N PHE A 68 3.40 -13.83 19.48
CA PHE A 68 2.42 -14.85 19.11
C PHE A 68 3.05 -16.17 18.67
N ARG A 69 2.68 -17.26 19.37
CA ARG A 69 3.13 -18.62 19.04
C ARG A 69 2.67 -19.13 17.67
N PHE A 70 1.60 -18.54 17.12
CA PHE A 70 1.04 -18.93 15.83
C PHE A 70 1.69 -18.20 14.63
N TYR A 71 2.80 -17.52 14.85
CA TYR A 71 3.58 -16.91 13.77
C TYR A 71 3.90 -17.94 12.66
N SER A 72 3.71 -17.52 11.41
CA SER A 72 4.20 -18.21 10.23
C SER A 72 4.62 -17.20 9.16
N GLN A 73 5.52 -17.59 8.26
CA GLN A 73 5.91 -16.74 7.14
C GLN A 73 4.70 -16.48 6.21
N ASP A 74 3.82 -17.47 6.05
CA ASP A 74 2.59 -17.34 5.25
C ASP A 74 1.60 -16.33 5.83
N LEU A 75 1.53 -16.22 7.17
CA LEU A 75 0.74 -15.19 7.84
C LEU A 75 1.25 -13.79 7.49
N ILE A 76 2.55 -13.56 7.64
CA ILE A 76 3.15 -12.25 7.31
C ILE A 76 2.93 -11.93 5.82
N ASN A 77 3.13 -12.91 4.95
CA ASN A 77 2.88 -12.74 3.52
C ASN A 77 1.42 -12.37 3.26
N ASN A 78 0.44 -13.07 3.87
CA ASN A 78 -0.99 -12.75 3.73
C ASN A 78 -1.31 -11.32 4.18
N LEU A 79 -0.73 -10.87 5.31
CA LEU A 79 -0.98 -9.53 5.86
C LEU A 79 -0.41 -8.39 5.00
N PHE A 80 0.61 -8.66 4.19
CA PHE A 80 1.27 -7.65 3.34
C PHE A 80 0.97 -7.82 1.84
N PHE A 81 0.33 -8.91 1.43
CA PHE A 81 -0.12 -9.11 0.05
C PHE A 81 -1.37 -8.27 -0.27
N HIS A 82 -2.22 -8.05 0.74
CA HIS A 82 -3.42 -7.22 0.63
C HIS A 82 -3.50 -6.21 1.80
N PRO A 83 -3.84 -4.92 1.55
CA PRO A 83 -4.01 -3.91 2.62
C PRO A 83 -5.09 -4.25 3.65
N TYR A 84 -6.02 -5.13 3.27
CA TYR A 84 -7.00 -5.73 4.16
C TYR A 84 -7.10 -7.22 3.84
N THR A 85 -7.38 -8.02 4.87
CA THR A 85 -7.63 -9.44 4.74
C THR A 85 -8.99 -9.82 5.30
N LYS A 86 -9.45 -11.03 4.94
CA LYS A 86 -10.67 -11.67 5.44
C LYS A 86 -10.29 -13.03 6.00
N ILE A 87 -11.15 -13.54 6.86
CA ILE A 87 -11.00 -14.89 7.44
C ILE A 87 -10.81 -15.94 6.33
N ASP A 88 -11.56 -15.85 5.22
CA ASP A 88 -11.50 -16.81 4.12
C ASP A 88 -10.14 -16.81 3.37
N PHE A 89 -9.43 -15.66 3.34
CA PHE A 89 -8.09 -15.59 2.74
C PHE A 89 -7.06 -16.26 3.65
N VAL A 90 -7.08 -15.95 4.96
CA VAL A 90 -6.19 -16.58 5.93
C VAL A 90 -6.41 -18.10 6.01
N MET A 91 -7.67 -18.55 5.97
CA MET A 91 -7.98 -19.99 5.93
C MET A 91 -7.32 -20.68 4.75
N ARG A 92 -7.40 -20.07 3.56
CA ARG A 92 -6.86 -20.62 2.32
C ARG A 92 -5.35 -20.64 2.33
N ASP A 93 -4.73 -19.53 2.69
CA ASP A 93 -3.28 -19.35 2.58
C ASP A 93 -2.52 -20.11 3.67
N LEU A 94 -3.06 -20.14 4.91
CA LEU A 94 -2.44 -20.86 6.03
C LEU A 94 -2.96 -22.30 6.16
N LYS A 95 -3.95 -22.71 5.35
CA LYS A 95 -4.61 -24.02 5.42
C LYS A 95 -5.14 -24.35 6.82
N VAL A 96 -5.78 -23.38 7.46
CA VAL A 96 -6.33 -23.51 8.82
C VAL A 96 -7.86 -23.43 8.84
N SER A 97 -8.47 -23.94 9.91
CA SER A 97 -9.92 -23.84 10.10
C SER A 97 -10.37 -22.38 10.24
N ARG A 98 -11.66 -22.12 9.96
CA ARG A 98 -12.29 -20.80 10.16
C ARG A 98 -12.11 -20.30 11.60
N LEU A 99 -12.27 -21.19 12.57
CA LEU A 99 -12.12 -20.87 13.99
C LEU A 99 -10.68 -20.42 14.29
N THR A 100 -9.69 -21.14 13.76
CA THR A 100 -8.27 -20.82 13.93
C THR A 100 -7.91 -19.48 13.27
N ALA A 101 -8.32 -19.27 12.01
CA ALA A 101 -8.08 -18.01 11.30
C ALA A 101 -8.72 -16.81 12.02
N THR A 102 -9.95 -16.99 12.54
CA THR A 102 -10.64 -15.95 13.32
C THR A 102 -9.86 -15.62 14.60
N LYS A 103 -9.40 -16.63 15.34
CA LYS A 103 -8.58 -16.43 16.55
C LYS A 103 -7.29 -15.67 16.25
N TYR A 104 -6.58 -16.00 15.17
CA TYR A 104 -5.34 -15.32 14.81
C TYR A 104 -5.60 -13.85 14.46
N LEU A 105 -6.60 -13.59 13.62
CA LEU A 105 -6.93 -12.24 13.19
C LEU A 105 -7.47 -11.38 14.33
N ASP A 106 -8.29 -11.94 15.22
CA ASP A 106 -8.78 -11.22 16.40
C ASP A 106 -7.66 -10.91 17.39
N ALA A 107 -6.72 -11.82 17.60
CA ALA A 107 -5.54 -11.57 18.45
C ALA A 107 -4.61 -10.49 17.87
N LEU A 108 -4.44 -10.47 16.54
CA LEU A 108 -3.67 -9.40 15.88
C LEU A 108 -4.41 -8.07 15.82
N ALA A 109 -5.74 -8.09 15.95
CA ALA A 109 -6.58 -6.90 16.02
C ALA A 109 -6.75 -6.38 17.46
N GLU A 110 -6.24 -7.09 18.46
CA GLU A 110 -6.34 -6.68 19.85
C GLU A 110 -5.58 -5.36 20.07
N GLY A 111 -6.29 -4.38 20.64
CA GLY A 111 -5.76 -3.04 20.88
C GLY A 111 -5.40 -2.24 19.61
N ASP A 112 -5.90 -2.65 18.44
CA ASP A 112 -5.57 -2.03 17.13
C ASP A 112 -4.06 -1.91 16.90
N ARG A 113 -3.28 -2.90 17.35
CA ARG A 113 -1.81 -2.87 17.25
C ARG A 113 -1.29 -3.20 15.85
N PHE A 114 -1.84 -4.24 15.23
CA PHE A 114 -1.44 -4.66 13.88
C PHE A 114 -2.60 -4.53 12.89
N LEU A 115 -3.78 -5.01 13.30
CA LEU A 115 -4.97 -5.02 12.47
C LEU A 115 -6.07 -4.17 13.09
N LYS A 116 -6.88 -3.54 12.25
CA LYS A 116 -8.15 -2.94 12.66
C LYS A 116 -9.31 -3.76 12.14
N LYS A 117 -10.17 -4.24 13.04
CA LYS A 117 -11.36 -5.02 12.67
C LYS A 117 -12.47 -4.08 12.22
N ALA A 118 -12.97 -4.27 11.00
CA ALA A 118 -14.09 -3.53 10.44
C ALA A 118 -15.19 -4.49 9.97
N LYS A 119 -16.42 -4.30 10.48
CA LYS A 119 -17.58 -5.09 10.04
C LYS A 119 -18.30 -4.35 8.93
N ILE A 120 -18.36 -4.97 7.75
CA ILE A 120 -19.07 -4.42 6.58
C ILE A 120 -20.07 -5.46 6.10
N GLY A 121 -21.36 -5.15 6.26
CA GLY A 121 -22.45 -6.08 6.01
C GLY A 121 -22.35 -7.33 6.89
N ARG A 122 -22.26 -8.50 6.26
CA ARG A 122 -22.14 -9.80 6.94
C ARG A 122 -20.70 -10.29 7.13
N SER A 123 -19.71 -9.54 6.65
CA SER A 123 -18.30 -9.97 6.66
C SER A 123 -17.45 -9.09 7.59
N ASN A 124 -16.49 -9.74 8.26
CA ASN A 124 -15.45 -9.06 9.02
C ASN A 124 -14.22 -8.88 8.13
N TYR A 125 -13.73 -7.66 8.07
CA TYR A 125 -12.50 -7.26 7.42
C TYR A 125 -11.46 -6.90 8.49
N TYR A 126 -10.21 -7.19 8.19
CA TYR A 126 -9.08 -6.88 9.06
C TYR A 126 -8.09 -6.05 8.24
N ILE A 127 -8.00 -4.76 8.57
CA ILE A 127 -7.19 -3.79 7.84
C ILE A 127 -5.80 -3.77 8.45
N ASN A 128 -4.76 -3.97 7.65
CA ASN A 128 -3.38 -3.82 8.10
C ASN A 128 -3.09 -2.33 8.30
N ILE A 129 -2.91 -1.91 9.55
CA ILE A 129 -2.85 -0.49 9.91
C ILE A 129 -1.60 0.17 9.32
N ALA A 130 -0.44 -0.49 9.43
CA ALA A 130 0.81 0.07 8.92
C ALA A 130 0.77 0.18 7.40
N LEU A 131 0.38 -0.90 6.71
CA LEU A 131 0.32 -0.92 5.25
C LEU A 131 -0.73 0.07 4.73
N PHE A 132 -1.91 0.12 5.36
CA PHE A 132 -2.95 1.09 5.00
C PHE A 132 -2.45 2.53 5.14
N ASN A 133 -1.78 2.87 6.25
CA ASN A 133 -1.26 4.23 6.45
C ASN A 133 -0.17 4.61 5.43
N ILE A 134 0.70 3.66 5.05
CA ILE A 134 1.71 3.90 4.02
C ILE A 134 1.05 4.21 2.67
N LEU A 135 0.05 3.41 2.28
CA LEU A 135 -0.65 3.58 1.01
C LEU A 135 -1.62 4.77 1.01
N ALA A 136 -2.26 5.10 2.14
CA ALA A 136 -3.18 6.23 2.25
C ALA A 136 -2.45 7.58 2.26
N LYS A 137 -1.24 7.64 2.81
CA LYS A 137 -0.37 8.83 2.69
C LYS A 137 -0.02 9.12 1.23
N GLU A 138 0.14 8.09 0.41
CA GLU A 138 0.35 8.25 -1.04
C GLU A 138 -0.86 8.91 -1.75
N GLU A 139 -2.08 8.77 -1.26
CA GLU A 139 -3.23 9.44 -1.88
C GLU A 139 -3.33 10.93 -1.49
N THR A 140 -2.82 11.31 -0.31
CA THR A 140 -3.11 12.62 0.29
C THR A 140 -2.01 13.68 0.07
N GLU A 141 -0.74 13.30 -0.08
CA GLU A 141 0.40 14.25 -0.14
C GLU A 141 0.86 14.64 -1.54
#